data_AF-A0A913YKC9-F1
#
_entry.id   AF-A0A913YKC9-F1
#
_cell.length_a   1.000
_cell.length_b   1.000
_cell.length_c   1.000
_cell.angle_alpha   90.00
_cell.angle_beta   90.00
_cell.angle_gamma   90.00
#
_symmetry.space_group_name_H-M   'P 1'
#
loop_
_entity.id
_entity.type
_entity.pdbx_description
1 polymer ?
#
loop_
_entity_poly.entity_id
_entity_poly.type
_entity_poly.pdbx_seq_one_letter_code
_entity_poly.pdbx_strand_id
1 'polypeptide(L)'
;MAYSGAKLGHPVHIHGHSFQVLKIGFPIQNQTSGKILQANPDITCDNKHCSLSHWSAGAPKDLKFEDPPLKDTVIVPSYGYVVVRFISDNPGYWLAHCHVGNHLAEGMGMIFNESFPHQPPAPPGFPTCQEFSQDHSSFSVYLKKNKECLDDSKDCAHIGTGGSSKENKDCQDTWIYLVITCCALICALLALVVNILLWRALKGNCVQERTIFNEGMGMKSLIKET
;
A
#
# COMPACT_ATOMS: atom_id res chain seq x y z
N MET A 1 10.46 -13.90 -0.45
CA MET A 1 11.83 -13.31 -0.60
C MET A 1 11.83 -11.92 0.01
N ALA A 2 12.26 -11.78 1.27
CA ALA A 2 12.43 -10.47 1.91
C ALA A 2 13.70 -9.79 1.39
N TYR A 3 13.59 -8.56 0.88
CA TYR A 3 14.72 -7.78 0.37
C TYR A 3 15.87 -7.77 1.40
N SER A 4 16.99 -8.39 1.03
CA SER A 4 18.24 -8.38 1.79
C SER A 4 18.78 -6.96 1.89
N GLY A 5 18.45 -6.25 2.97
CA GLY A 5 19.10 -4.98 3.31
C GLY A 5 18.31 -4.06 4.23
N ALA A 6 16.98 -4.05 4.14
CA ALA A 6 16.14 -3.22 5.00
C ALA A 6 15.39 -4.12 5.98
N LYS A 7 15.82 -4.11 7.25
CA LYS A 7 15.07 -4.73 8.34
C LYS A 7 13.88 -3.83 8.67
N LEU A 8 12.87 -3.88 7.80
CA LEU A 8 11.67 -3.07 7.90
C LEU A 8 10.78 -3.61 9.01
N GLY A 9 10.07 -2.73 9.70
CA GLY A 9 9.01 -3.14 10.61
C GLY A 9 7.83 -3.73 9.85
N HIS A 10 7.00 -4.50 10.55
CA HIS A 10 5.79 -5.07 9.97
C HIS A 10 4.58 -4.26 10.43
N PRO A 11 3.87 -3.55 9.54
CA PRO A 11 2.60 -2.92 9.89
C PRO A 11 1.57 -4.02 10.11
N VAL A 12 1.17 -4.26 11.36
CA VAL A 12 0.16 -5.25 11.71
C VAL A 12 -1.18 -4.55 11.86
N HIS A 13 -2.16 -5.02 11.11
CA HIS A 13 -3.55 -4.56 11.12
C HIS A 13 -4.46 -5.65 11.71
N ILE A 14 -5.48 -5.23 12.47
CA ILE A 14 -6.47 -6.11 13.08
C ILE A 14 -7.86 -5.74 12.58
N HIS A 15 -8.57 -6.69 11.97
CA HIS A 15 -9.94 -6.50 11.52
C HIS A 15 -10.92 -6.50 12.70
N GLY A 16 -12.09 -5.88 12.52
CA GLY A 16 -13.20 -5.91 13.47
C GLY A 16 -13.04 -5.04 14.71
N HIS A 17 -11.82 -4.50 14.96
CA HIS A 17 -11.47 -3.79 16.18
C HIS A 17 -10.60 -2.57 15.94
N SER A 18 -10.71 -1.63 16.88
CA SER A 18 -9.60 -0.74 17.21
C SER A 18 -8.94 -1.22 18.50
N PHE A 19 -7.63 -1.05 18.61
CA PHE A 19 -6.83 -1.43 19.77
C PHE A 19 -6.03 -0.24 20.30
N GLN A 20 -5.82 -0.26 21.61
CA GLN A 20 -4.94 0.65 22.33
C GLN A 20 -3.51 0.14 22.24
N VAL A 21 -2.56 1.01 21.86
CA VAL A 21 -1.13 0.69 21.86
C VAL A 21 -0.52 1.02 23.22
N LEU A 22 -0.22 0.00 24.03
CA LEU A 22 0.22 0.16 25.41
C LEU A 22 1.74 0.36 25.54
N LYS A 23 2.51 -0.27 24.63
CA LYS A 23 3.98 -0.18 24.61
C LYS A 23 4.53 -0.61 23.26
N ILE A 24 5.60 0.04 22.82
CA ILE A 24 6.45 -0.42 21.72
C ILE A 24 7.85 -0.64 22.28
N GLY A 25 8.36 -1.87 22.19
CA GLY A 25 9.74 -2.20 22.53
C GLY A 25 10.62 -2.14 21.30
N PHE A 26 11.55 -1.19 21.25
CA PHE A 26 12.49 -1.04 20.14
C PHE A 26 13.78 -1.81 20.39
N PRO A 27 14.48 -2.26 19.33
CA PRO A 27 15.85 -2.77 19.48
C PRO A 27 16.81 -1.67 19.92
N ILE A 28 17.98 -2.07 20.42
CA ILE A 28 19.06 -1.12 20.72
C ILE A 28 19.71 -0.70 19.40
N GLN A 29 19.67 0.60 19.11
CA GLN A 29 20.18 1.17 17.86
C GLN A 29 21.25 2.21 18.13
N ASN A 30 22.18 2.34 17.19
CA ASN A 30 23.10 3.47 17.15
C ASN A 30 22.32 4.72 16.73
N GLN A 31 22.32 5.75 17.57
CA GLN A 31 21.49 6.95 17.41
C GLN A 31 21.83 7.77 16.15
N THR A 32 23.08 7.72 15.68
CA THR A 32 23.53 8.51 14.52
C THR A 32 23.32 7.77 13.20
N SER A 33 23.59 6.46 13.18
CA SER A 33 23.51 5.65 11.95
C SER A 33 22.18 4.91 11.77
N GLY A 34 21.35 4.81 12.81
CA GLY A 34 20.13 4.00 12.81
C GLY A 34 20.41 2.48 12.74
N LYS A 35 21.68 2.07 12.84
CA LYS A 35 22.06 0.66 12.76
C LYS A 35 21.61 -0.07 14.03
N ILE A 36 20.89 -1.17 13.85
CA ILE A 36 20.53 -2.09 14.94
C ILE A 36 21.80 -2.75 15.48
N LEU A 37 22.08 -2.50 16.76
CA LEU A 37 23.21 -3.06 17.51
C LEU A 37 22.83 -4.37 18.18
N GLN A 38 21.63 -4.43 18.76
CA GLN A 38 21.11 -5.59 19.48
C GLN A 38 19.58 -5.65 19.37
N ALA A 39 19.02 -6.86 19.44
CA ALA A 39 17.59 -7.06 19.63
C ALA A 39 17.11 -6.42 20.95
N ASN A 40 15.81 -6.17 21.06
CA ASN A 40 15.23 -5.67 22.30
C ASN A 40 15.48 -6.70 23.44
N PRO A 41 16.00 -6.26 24.60
CA PRO A 41 16.38 -7.17 25.70
C PRO A 41 15.19 -7.82 26.44
N ASP A 42 13.98 -7.28 26.29
CA ASP A 42 12.78 -7.79 26.95
C ASP A 42 12.33 -9.14 26.36
N ILE A 43 12.82 -9.50 25.17
CA ILE A 43 12.46 -10.73 24.45
C ILE A 43 13.70 -11.60 24.25
N THR A 44 13.55 -12.89 24.56
CA THR A 44 14.52 -13.94 24.24
C THR A 44 13.97 -14.80 23.11
N CYS A 45 14.87 -15.22 22.20
CA CYS A 45 14.54 -16.03 21.03
C CYS A 45 15.22 -17.39 21.14
N ASP A 46 14.44 -18.47 21.19
CA ASP A 46 14.98 -19.83 21.37
C ASP A 46 15.48 -20.46 20.06
N ASN A 47 15.22 -19.80 18.92
CA ASN A 47 15.68 -20.25 17.62
C ASN A 47 16.21 -19.10 16.76
N LYS A 48 16.95 -19.45 15.71
CA LYS A 48 17.60 -18.50 14.79
C LYS A 48 16.63 -17.50 14.15
N HIS A 49 15.38 -17.90 13.95
CA HIS A 49 14.36 -17.09 13.28
C HIS A 49 13.47 -16.30 14.26
N CYS A 50 13.68 -16.45 15.57
CA CYS A 50 12.85 -15.92 16.63
C CYS A 50 11.35 -16.21 16.49
N SER A 51 10.99 -17.37 15.91
CA SER A 51 9.57 -17.80 15.85
C SER A 51 9.08 -18.39 17.17
N LEU A 52 10.01 -18.76 18.07
CA LEU A 52 9.76 -19.15 19.45
C LEU A 52 10.37 -18.08 20.35
N SER A 53 9.59 -17.03 20.60
CA SER A 53 10.00 -15.91 21.43
C SER A 53 9.24 -15.91 22.77
N HIS A 54 9.92 -15.48 23.82
CA HIS A 54 9.33 -15.36 25.15
C HIS A 54 9.91 -14.16 25.90
N TRP A 55 9.20 -13.69 26.93
CA TRP A 55 9.67 -12.58 27.76
C TRP A 55 10.86 -12.99 28.62
N SER A 56 11.97 -12.26 28.51
CA SER A 56 13.21 -12.53 29.25
C SER A 56 13.05 -12.44 30.76
N ALA A 57 12.16 -11.57 31.24
CA ALA A 57 11.95 -11.28 32.67
C ALA A 57 10.46 -11.13 33.04
N GLY A 58 9.58 -11.85 32.33
CA GLY A 58 8.13 -11.68 32.43
C GLY A 58 7.62 -10.47 31.63
N ALA A 59 6.29 -10.27 31.63
CA ALA A 59 5.66 -9.22 30.85
C ALA A 59 6.20 -7.81 31.22
N PRO A 60 6.33 -6.88 30.26
CA PRO A 60 6.80 -5.53 30.51
C PRO A 60 5.96 -4.83 31.59
N LYS A 61 6.61 -4.19 32.56
CA LYS A 61 5.93 -3.55 33.69
C LYS A 61 5.49 -2.11 33.43
N ASP A 62 6.02 -1.49 32.39
CA ASP A 62 5.85 -0.07 32.06
C ASP A 62 4.81 0.16 30.95
N LEU A 63 3.76 -0.64 30.93
CA LEU A 63 2.61 -0.47 30.03
C LEU A 63 1.86 0.84 30.33
N LYS A 64 1.48 1.58 29.29
CA LYS A 64 0.71 2.83 29.41
C LYS A 64 -0.78 2.55 29.32
N PHE A 65 -1.48 2.69 30.45
CA PHE A 65 -2.94 2.50 30.51
C PHE A 65 -3.74 3.80 30.55
N GLU A 66 -3.08 4.92 30.85
CA GLU A 66 -3.69 6.25 30.82
C GLU A 66 -3.67 6.79 29.38
N ASP A 67 -4.86 6.96 28.80
CA ASP A 67 -5.10 7.51 27.46
C ASP A 67 -4.16 7.00 26.34
N PRO A 68 -4.05 5.68 26.12
CA PRO A 68 -3.20 5.14 25.05
C PRO A 68 -3.81 5.41 23.66
N PRO A 69 -2.98 5.59 22.62
CA PRO A 69 -3.48 5.80 21.26
C PRO A 69 -4.34 4.63 20.78
N LEU A 70 -5.54 4.94 20.30
CA LEU A 70 -6.46 4.00 19.67
C LEU A 70 -6.17 3.91 18.16
N LYS A 71 -5.91 2.71 17.65
CA LYS A 71 -5.50 2.44 16.25
C LYS A 71 -6.06 1.10 15.76
N ASP A 72 -6.11 0.91 14.45
CA ASP A 72 -6.36 -0.40 13.81
C ASP A 72 -5.09 -1.04 13.25
N THR A 73 -3.99 -0.27 13.17
CA THR A 73 -2.74 -0.67 12.55
C THR A 73 -1.55 -0.08 13.32
N VAL A 74 -0.51 -0.89 13.54
CA VAL A 74 0.73 -0.45 14.21
C VAL A 74 1.94 -1.14 13.60
N ILE A 75 3.05 -0.40 13.48
CA ILE A 75 4.31 -0.98 13.01
C ILE A 75 4.99 -1.73 14.15
N VAL A 76 5.18 -3.04 13.97
CA VAL A 76 6.03 -3.85 14.84
C VAL A 76 7.48 -3.68 14.39
N PRO A 77 8.36 -3.08 15.21
CA PRO A 77 9.75 -2.86 14.84
C PRO A 77 10.51 -4.18 14.68
N SER A 78 11.47 -4.22 13.75
CA SER A 78 12.40 -5.34 13.61
C SER A 78 13.17 -5.58 14.92
N TYR A 79 13.23 -6.84 15.36
CA TYR A 79 13.80 -7.24 16.67
C TYR A 79 13.21 -6.52 17.88
N GLY A 80 11.95 -6.11 17.80
CA GLY A 80 11.21 -5.53 18.89
C GLY A 80 9.81 -6.11 18.98
N TYR A 81 8.90 -5.38 19.63
CA TYR A 81 7.53 -5.83 19.83
C TYR A 81 6.57 -4.66 20.04
N VAL A 82 5.28 -4.97 20.00
CA VAL A 82 4.20 -4.07 20.38
C VAL A 82 3.26 -4.80 21.32
N VAL A 83 2.84 -4.15 22.39
CA VAL A 83 1.76 -4.63 23.27
C VAL A 83 0.51 -3.82 22.96
N VAL A 84 -0.54 -4.51 22.54
CA VAL A 84 -1.85 -3.91 22.24
C VAL A 84 -2.92 -4.46 23.18
N ARG A 85 -4.00 -3.70 23.36
CA ARG A 85 -5.20 -4.11 24.09
C ARG A 85 -6.43 -3.74 23.27
N PHE A 86 -7.37 -4.66 23.13
CA PHE A 86 -8.71 -4.41 22.61
C PHE A 86 -9.73 -5.17 23.45
N ILE A 87 -11.00 -4.84 23.28
CA ILE A 87 -12.11 -5.52 23.94
C ILE A 87 -12.66 -6.54 22.94
N SER A 88 -12.92 -7.76 23.41
CA SER A 88 -13.57 -8.79 22.59
C SER A 88 -15.10 -8.65 22.67
N ASP A 89 -15.64 -7.61 22.05
CA ASP A 89 -17.07 -7.25 22.03
C ASP A 89 -17.76 -7.38 20.64
N ASN A 90 -17.07 -7.93 19.65
CA ASN A 90 -17.54 -8.07 18.27
C ASN A 90 -17.44 -9.53 17.79
N PRO A 91 -18.45 -10.39 18.05
CA PRO A 91 -18.37 -11.80 17.71
C PRO A 91 -18.15 -12.08 16.21
N GLY A 92 -17.12 -12.84 15.87
CA GLY A 92 -16.73 -13.09 14.48
C GLY A 92 -15.40 -13.82 14.31
N TYR A 93 -14.95 -13.93 13.06
CA TYR A 93 -13.59 -14.33 12.71
C TYR A 93 -12.84 -13.12 12.17
N TRP A 94 -11.75 -12.75 12.82
CA TRP A 94 -11.04 -11.52 12.51
C TRP A 94 -9.61 -11.81 12.13
N LEU A 95 -9.17 -11.25 11.01
CA LEU A 95 -7.82 -11.40 10.50
C LEU A 95 -6.91 -10.35 11.18
N ALA A 96 -5.84 -10.82 11.81
CA ALA A 96 -4.70 -10.00 12.21
C ALA A 96 -3.52 -10.32 11.30
N HIS A 97 -3.03 -9.34 10.54
CA HIS A 97 -2.04 -9.60 9.50
C HIS A 97 -1.09 -8.45 9.21
N CYS A 98 0.02 -8.78 8.56
CA CYS A 98 0.87 -7.74 7.99
C CYS A 98 0.16 -7.05 6.82
N HIS A 99 0.11 -5.72 6.82
CA HIS A 99 -0.51 -4.91 5.78
C HIS A 99 0.42 -4.68 4.56
N VAL A 100 1.48 -5.48 4.44
CA VAL A 100 2.32 -5.58 3.25
C VAL A 100 1.85 -6.79 2.45
N GLY A 101 1.29 -6.56 1.27
CA GLY A 101 0.63 -7.59 0.46
C GLY A 101 1.46 -8.86 0.26
N ASN A 102 2.76 -8.72 -0.06
CA ASN A 102 3.64 -9.87 -0.24
C ASN A 102 3.88 -10.65 1.07
N HIS A 103 3.96 -9.98 2.22
CA HIS A 103 4.12 -10.68 3.51
C HIS A 103 2.84 -11.43 3.89
N LEU A 104 1.66 -10.84 3.65
CA LEU A 104 0.38 -11.52 3.83
C LEU A 104 0.27 -12.74 2.89
N ALA A 105 0.62 -12.58 1.60
CA ALA A 105 0.60 -13.65 0.62
C ALA A 105 1.58 -14.79 0.97
N GLU A 106 2.72 -14.47 1.61
CA GLU A 106 3.69 -15.43 2.14
C GLU A 106 3.26 -16.04 3.50
N GLY A 107 2.07 -15.69 4.02
CA GLY A 107 1.46 -16.32 5.19
C GLY A 107 1.57 -15.54 6.51
N MET A 108 1.99 -14.26 6.49
CA MET A 108 2.11 -13.45 7.70
C MET A 108 0.75 -12.90 8.18
N GLY A 109 -0.07 -13.79 8.73
CA GLY A 109 -1.34 -13.46 9.35
C GLY A 109 -1.85 -14.58 10.25
N MET A 110 -2.84 -14.25 11.07
CA MET A 110 -3.57 -15.17 11.94
C MET A 110 -5.04 -14.75 11.98
N ILE A 111 -5.92 -15.71 12.27
CA ILE A 111 -7.34 -15.45 12.51
C ILE A 111 -7.65 -15.73 13.97
N PHE A 112 -8.35 -14.82 14.64
CA PHE A 112 -8.93 -15.08 15.95
C PHE A 112 -10.44 -15.27 15.82
N ASN A 113 -10.95 -16.32 16.47
CA ASN A 113 -12.38 -16.50 16.67
C ASN A 113 -12.77 -15.79 17.95
N GLU A 114 -13.67 -14.83 17.80
CA GLU A 114 -14.28 -14.11 18.88
C GLU A 114 -15.69 -14.65 19.10
N SER A 115 -15.82 -15.60 20.02
CA SER A 115 -17.08 -16.22 20.41
C SER A 115 -17.78 -17.05 19.30
N PHE A 116 -17.52 -18.35 19.29
CA PHE A 116 -18.29 -19.35 18.53
C PHE A 116 -19.82 -19.27 18.70
N PRO A 117 -20.40 -19.14 19.92
CA PRO A 117 -21.85 -19.23 20.08
C PRO A 117 -22.62 -17.97 19.67
N HIS A 118 -21.96 -16.83 19.51
CA HIS A 118 -22.61 -15.53 19.26
C HIS A 118 -22.35 -14.96 17.87
N GLN A 119 -21.83 -15.78 16.94
CA GLN A 119 -21.60 -15.32 15.58
C GLN A 119 -22.94 -14.99 14.90
N PRO A 120 -23.06 -13.84 14.23
CA PRO A 120 -24.26 -13.52 13.49
C PRO A 120 -24.42 -14.50 12.32
N PRO A 121 -25.66 -14.84 11.92
CA PRO A 121 -25.88 -15.62 10.71
C PRO A 121 -25.37 -14.85 9.49
N ALA A 122 -24.96 -15.57 8.46
CA ALA A 122 -24.62 -14.95 7.19
C ALA A 122 -25.83 -14.12 6.67
N PRO A 123 -25.60 -12.92 6.10
CA PRO A 123 -26.69 -12.11 5.55
C PRO A 123 -27.53 -12.89 4.53
N PRO A 124 -28.86 -12.62 4.42
CA PRO A 124 -29.68 -13.28 3.41
C PRO A 124 -29.12 -13.07 1.99
N GLY A 125 -28.98 -14.16 1.23
CA GLY A 125 -28.40 -14.12 -0.13
C GLY A 125 -26.88 -13.96 -0.17
N PHE A 126 -26.18 -14.01 0.97
CA PHE A 126 -24.72 -14.05 0.98
C PHE A 126 -24.23 -15.27 0.18
N PRO A 127 -23.31 -15.10 -0.79
CA PRO A 127 -22.81 -16.21 -1.57
C PRO A 127 -22.24 -17.28 -0.65
N THR A 128 -22.79 -18.48 -0.72
CA THR A 128 -22.16 -19.64 -0.13
C THR A 128 -21.00 -20.02 -1.03
N CYS A 129 -19.89 -20.47 -0.46
CA CYS A 129 -18.91 -21.18 -1.27
C CYS A 129 -19.68 -22.33 -1.92
N GLN A 130 -19.76 -22.34 -3.25
CA GLN A 130 -19.99 -23.60 -3.93
C GLN A 130 -18.88 -24.55 -3.48
N GLU A 131 -19.16 -25.84 -3.47
CA GLU A 131 -18.13 -26.84 -3.22
C GLU A 131 -17.02 -26.60 -4.26
N PHE A 132 -15.90 -26.00 -3.84
CA PHE A 132 -14.68 -25.96 -4.64
C PHE A 132 -14.04 -27.35 -4.59
N SER A 133 -14.82 -28.40 -4.87
CA SER A 133 -14.34 -29.76 -5.11
C SER A 133 -13.64 -29.79 -6.48
N GLN A 134 -12.59 -28.97 -6.62
CA GLN A 134 -11.58 -29.32 -7.58
C GLN A 134 -10.87 -30.53 -7.00
N ASP A 135 -11.25 -31.71 -7.46
CA ASP A 135 -10.43 -32.90 -7.25
C ASP A 135 -9.00 -32.60 -7.76
N HIS A 136 -8.00 -33.29 -7.22
CA HIS A 136 -6.60 -33.08 -7.62
C HIS A 136 -6.39 -33.10 -9.14
N SER A 137 -7.15 -33.91 -9.88
CA SER A 137 -7.14 -33.96 -11.34
C SER A 137 -7.67 -32.66 -11.96
N SER A 138 -8.77 -32.12 -11.46
CA SER A 138 -9.37 -30.86 -11.90
C SER A 138 -8.47 -29.66 -11.61
N PHE A 139 -7.85 -29.62 -10.42
CA PHE A 139 -6.84 -28.61 -10.08
C PHE A 139 -5.57 -28.75 -10.93
N SER A 140 -5.14 -29.99 -11.21
CA SER A 140 -3.99 -30.24 -12.10
C SER A 140 -4.28 -29.83 -13.55
N VAL A 141 -5.52 -29.98 -14.02
CA VAL A 141 -5.96 -29.49 -15.34
C VAL A 141 -5.98 -27.96 -15.36
N TYR A 142 -6.51 -27.31 -14.32
CA TYR A 142 -6.46 -25.85 -14.18
C TYR A 142 -5.01 -25.34 -14.17
N LEU A 143 -4.13 -25.96 -13.39
CA LEU A 143 -2.71 -25.61 -13.35
C LEU A 143 -2.02 -25.87 -14.69
N LYS A 144 -2.30 -26.99 -15.39
CA LYS A 144 -1.73 -27.24 -16.73
C LYS A 144 -2.22 -26.20 -17.74
N LYS A 145 -3.51 -25.87 -17.72
CA LYS A 145 -4.11 -24.87 -18.61
C LYS A 145 -3.52 -23.48 -18.38
N ASN A 146 -3.26 -23.13 -17.13
CA ASN A 146 -2.70 -21.83 -16.75
C ASN A 146 -1.18 -21.84 -16.61
N LYS A 147 -0.51 -22.99 -16.82
CA LYS A 147 0.95 -23.12 -16.77
C LYS A 147 1.61 -22.22 -17.80
N GLU A 148 0.97 -22.02 -18.95
CA GLU A 148 1.46 -21.12 -20.00
C GLU A 148 1.42 -19.63 -19.60
N CYS A 149 0.54 -19.20 -18.70
CA CYS A 149 0.53 -17.82 -18.17
C CYS A 149 1.26 -17.70 -16.81
N LEU A 150 1.78 -18.79 -16.23
CA LEU A 150 2.54 -18.80 -14.97
C LEU A 150 4.04 -19.10 -15.15
N ASP A 151 4.41 -19.66 -16.30
CA ASP A 151 5.80 -19.91 -16.67
C ASP A 151 6.36 -18.63 -17.32
N ASP A 152 6.67 -17.63 -16.49
CA ASP A 152 7.44 -16.42 -16.84
C ASP A 152 8.83 -16.72 -17.44
N SER A 153 9.16 -18.00 -17.67
CA SER A 153 10.44 -18.45 -18.20
C SER A 153 10.51 -18.52 -19.72
N LYS A 154 9.42 -18.40 -20.48
CA LYS A 154 9.49 -18.49 -21.95
C LYS A 154 8.54 -17.49 -22.64
N ASP A 155 9.15 -16.52 -23.30
CA ASP A 155 8.59 -15.72 -24.40
C ASP A 155 7.79 -14.44 -24.09
N CYS A 156 8.32 -13.57 -23.21
CA CYS A 156 8.16 -12.11 -23.40
C CYS A 156 9.23 -11.50 -24.33
N ALA A 157 9.85 -12.29 -25.21
CA ALA A 157 10.84 -11.82 -26.16
C ALA A 157 10.51 -12.28 -27.58
N HIS A 158 10.40 -11.30 -28.48
CA HIS A 158 10.42 -11.39 -29.94
C HIS A 158 9.07 -11.64 -30.65
N ILE A 159 8.42 -10.53 -30.98
CA ILE A 159 7.62 -10.39 -32.20
C ILE A 159 8.53 -10.63 -33.42
N GLY A 160 8.19 -11.64 -34.24
CA GLY A 160 8.89 -11.94 -35.48
C GLY A 160 8.25 -13.07 -36.30
N THR A 161 7.25 -12.70 -37.10
CA THR A 161 6.76 -13.37 -38.33
C THR A 161 6.27 -14.83 -38.27
N GLY A 162 4.97 -15.01 -38.57
CA GLY A 162 4.51 -16.14 -39.38
C GLY A 162 3.41 -17.04 -38.80
N GLY A 163 2.17 -16.80 -39.23
CA GLY A 163 1.29 -17.87 -39.75
C GLY A 163 0.51 -18.78 -38.80
N SER A 164 -0.79 -18.46 -38.69
CA SER A 164 -1.93 -19.39 -38.63
C SER A 164 -2.16 -20.27 -37.39
N SER A 165 -3.01 -19.81 -36.48
CA SER A 165 -4.43 -20.23 -36.39
C SER A 165 -5.05 -19.69 -35.11
N LYS A 166 -6.36 -19.45 -35.17
CA LYS A 166 -7.14 -18.63 -34.26
C LYS A 166 -7.43 -19.36 -32.94
N GLU A 167 -6.93 -18.83 -31.82
CA GLU A 167 -7.68 -18.85 -30.56
C GLU A 167 -7.26 -17.62 -29.74
N ASN A 168 -8.26 -16.85 -29.32
CA ASN A 168 -8.13 -15.53 -28.74
C ASN A 168 -7.44 -15.66 -27.36
N LYS A 169 -6.15 -15.32 -27.29
CA LYS A 169 -5.39 -15.33 -26.04
C LYS A 169 -5.79 -14.11 -25.20
N ASP A 170 -6.75 -14.33 -24.31
CA ASP A 170 -7.21 -13.37 -23.31
C ASP A 170 -6.31 -13.40 -22.06
N CYS A 171 -4.98 -13.29 -22.24
CA CYS A 171 -4.05 -12.98 -21.14
C CYS A 171 -3.66 -11.49 -21.29
N GLN A 172 -4.22 -10.66 -20.40
CA GLN A 172 -4.15 -9.19 -20.30
C GLN A 172 -4.76 -8.38 -21.45
N ASP A 173 -5.79 -7.61 -21.09
CA ASP A 173 -6.43 -6.52 -21.84
C ASP A 173 -5.41 -5.46 -22.31
N THR A 174 -4.63 -5.79 -23.34
CA THR A 174 -3.67 -4.90 -23.99
C THR A 174 -4.34 -3.65 -24.57
N TRP A 175 -5.66 -3.71 -24.80
CA TRP A 175 -6.46 -2.55 -25.19
C TRP A 175 -6.53 -1.47 -24.11
N ILE A 176 -6.46 -1.81 -22.82
CA ILE A 176 -6.45 -0.82 -21.72
C ILE A 176 -5.21 0.07 -21.81
N TYR A 177 -4.04 -0.51 -22.09
CA TYR A 177 -2.81 0.26 -22.28
C TYR A 177 -2.88 1.16 -23.52
N LEU A 178 -3.55 0.71 -24.58
CA LEU A 178 -3.77 1.52 -25.79
C LEU A 178 -4.70 2.72 -25.49
N VAL A 179 -5.76 2.51 -24.70
CA VAL A 179 -6.65 3.59 -24.25
C VAL A 179 -5.92 4.59 -23.36
N ILE A 180 -5.17 4.12 -22.36
CA ILE A 180 -4.41 4.98 -21.44
C ILE A 180 -3.37 5.82 -22.20
N THR A 181 -2.63 5.20 -23.12
CA THR A 181 -1.61 5.90 -23.92
C THR A 181 -2.22 6.91 -24.88
N CYS A 182 -3.34 6.59 -25.54
CA CYS A 182 -4.09 7.55 -26.34
C CYS A 182 -4.60 8.74 -25.51
N CYS A 183 -5.18 8.51 -24.33
CA CYS A 183 -5.61 9.59 -23.44
C CYS A 183 -4.43 10.50 -23.03
N ALA A 184 -3.29 9.92 -22.65
CA ALA A 184 -2.12 10.68 -22.25
C ALA A 184 -1.58 11.57 -23.41
N LEU A 185 -1.54 11.03 -24.63
CA LEU A 185 -1.11 11.79 -25.81
C LEU A 185 -2.07 12.92 -26.16
N ILE A 186 -3.38 12.69 -26.08
CA ILE A 186 -4.39 13.73 -26.31
C ILE A 186 -4.26 14.85 -25.27
N CYS A 187 -4.12 14.52 -23.99
CA CYS A 187 -3.91 15.51 -22.94
C CYS A 187 -2.63 16.34 -23.15
N ALA A 188 -1.52 15.70 -23.55
CA ALA A 188 -0.27 16.38 -23.84
C ALA A 188 -0.38 17.34 -25.03
N LEU A 189 -1.05 16.91 -26.11
CA LEU A 189 -1.29 17.75 -27.28
C LEU A 189 -2.20 18.95 -26.95
N LEU A 190 -3.26 18.73 -26.19
CA LEU A 190 -4.13 19.83 -25.74
C LEU A 190 -3.37 20.83 -24.87
N ALA A 191 -2.53 20.36 -23.95
CA ALA A 191 -1.68 21.24 -23.14
C ALA A 191 -0.68 22.03 -24.01
N LEU A 192 -0.09 21.41 -25.03
CA LEU A 192 0.78 22.11 -25.99
C LEU A 192 0.04 23.18 -26.78
N VAL A 193 -1.15 22.86 -27.29
CA VAL A 193 -1.99 23.82 -28.02
C VAL A 193 -2.39 24.99 -27.13
N VAL A 194 -2.83 24.74 -25.90
CA VAL A 194 -3.17 25.78 -24.93
C VAL A 194 -1.96 26.67 -24.63
N ASN A 195 -0.77 26.08 -24.41
CA ASN A 195 0.46 26.85 -24.19
C ASN A 195 0.86 27.69 -25.42
N ILE A 196 0.71 27.16 -26.64
CA ILE A 196 0.97 27.92 -27.87
C ILE A 196 -0.04 29.06 -28.05
N LEU A 197 -1.32 28.83 -27.76
CA LEU A 197 -2.36 29.85 -27.82
C LEU A 197 -2.15 30.94 -26.77
N LEU A 198 -1.80 30.56 -25.53
CA LEU A 198 -1.40 31.49 -24.47
C LEU A 198 -0.18 32.31 -24.89
N TRP A 199 0.86 31.67 -25.44
CA TRP A 199 2.04 32.37 -25.91
C TRP A 199 1.74 33.33 -27.07
N ARG A 200 0.85 32.95 -28.00
CA ARG A 200 0.35 33.83 -29.07
C ARG A 200 -0.47 35.00 -28.53
N ALA A 201 -1.34 34.78 -27.55
CA ALA A 201 -2.11 35.84 -26.90
C ALA A 201 -1.19 36.82 -26.15
N LEU A 202 -0.21 36.30 -25.41
CA LEU A 202 0.78 37.10 -24.69
C LEU A 202 1.70 37.89 -25.64
N LYS A 203 2.10 37.32 -26.78
CA LYS A 203 2.84 38.05 -27.82
C LYS A 203 1.98 39.08 -28.57
N GLY A 204 0.69 38.81 -28.77
CA GLY A 204 -0.24 39.71 -29.45
C GLY A 204 -0.49 41.02 -28.70
N ASN A 205 -0.40 41.00 -27.37
CA ASN A 205 -0.62 42.18 -26.53
C ASN A 205 0.60 43.12 -26.41
N CYS A 206 1.79 42.73 -26.87
CA CYS A 206 2.98 43.58 -26.78
C CYS A 206 3.12 44.65 -27.88
N VAL A 207 2.18 44.75 -28.84
CA VAL A 207 2.23 45.77 -29.91
C VAL A 207 1.36 47.00 -29.60
N GLN A 208 0.39 46.91 -28.68
CA GLN A 208 -0.59 47.98 -28.46
C GLN A 208 -0.21 48.99 -27.36
N GLU A 209 0.74 48.66 -26.48
CA GLU A 209 1.03 49.46 -25.28
C GLU A 209 2.03 50.61 -25.51
N ARG A 210 2.67 50.70 -26.68
CA ARG A 210 3.64 51.79 -26.97
C ARG A 210 2.98 53.09 -27.44
N THR A 211 1.67 53.09 -27.72
CA THR A 211 0.95 54.27 -28.24
C THR A 211 0.12 55.00 -27.19
N ILE A 212 -0.10 54.41 -26.01
CA ILE A 212 -1.03 54.97 -24.99
C ILE A 212 -0.30 55.81 -23.91
N PHE A 213 1.03 55.67 -23.77
CA PHE A 213 1.77 56.32 -22.68
C PHE A 213 2.14 57.81 -22.92
N ASN A 214 1.88 58.36 -24.11
CA ASN A 214 2.29 59.74 -24.45
C ASN A 214 1.17 60.80 -24.49
N GLU A 215 -0.10 60.46 -24.26
CA GLU A 215 -1.22 61.43 -24.39
C GLU A 215 -2.11 61.60 -23.14
N GLY A 216 -1.72 61.06 -21.99
CA GLY A 216 -2.58 61.03 -20.79
C GLY A 216 -2.02 61.74 -19.56
N MET A 217 -2.07 63.08 -19.54
CA MET A 217 -2.11 63.94 -18.33
C MET A 217 -0.84 63.95 -17.44
N GLY A 218 -0.13 65.06 -17.23
CA GLY A 218 -0.68 66.39 -16.96
C GLY A 218 -0.83 66.64 -15.45
N MET A 219 0.30 66.70 -14.73
CA MET A 219 0.64 67.64 -13.64
C MET A 219 -0.44 68.00 -12.59
N LYS A 220 -0.15 67.70 -11.30
CA LYS A 220 -0.21 68.68 -10.19
C LYS A 220 0.40 68.11 -8.89
N SER A 221 1.42 68.81 -8.41
CA SER A 221 1.92 68.73 -7.04
C SER A 221 0.89 69.34 -6.07
N LEU A 222 0.88 68.88 -4.82
CA LEU A 222 0.75 69.73 -3.63
C LEU A 222 1.02 68.95 -2.34
N ILE A 223 1.88 69.56 -1.54
CA ILE A 223 2.37 69.22 -0.21
C ILE A 223 1.29 69.48 0.85
N LYS A 224 1.22 68.68 1.92
CA LYS A 224 1.08 69.19 3.30
C LYS A 224 1.45 68.16 4.37
N GLU A 225 2.41 68.55 5.19
CA GLU A 225 2.76 67.98 6.49
C GLU A 225 1.63 68.17 7.50
N THR A 226 1.44 67.16 8.37
CA THR A 226 1.40 67.23 9.85
C THR A 226 1.65 65.82 10.38
#